data_AF-A0A3C1T340-F1
#
_entry.id   AF-A0A3C1T340-F1
#
_cell.length_a   1.000
_cell.length_b   1.000
_cell.length_c   1.000
_cell.angle_alpha   90.00
_cell.angle_beta   90.00
_cell.angle_gamma   90.00
#
_symmetry.space_group_name_H-M   'P 1'
#
loop_
_entity.id
_entity.type
_entity.pdbx_description
1 polymer ?
#
loop_
_entity_poly.entity_id
_entity_poly.type
_entity_poly.pdbx_seq_one_letter_code
_entity_poly.pdbx_strand_id
1 'polypeptide(L)' 'MGRGDKKTKKGKISKGSFGKSRPAKKVTKAAPKKKAAAKKKA' A
#
# COMPACT_ATOMS: atom_id res chain seq x y z
N MET A 1 11.30 5.68 6.54
CA MET A 1 9.91 5.49 7.03
C MET A 1 9.89 4.46 8.17
N GLY A 2 9.50 4.90 9.37
CA GLY A 2 9.60 4.12 10.61
C GLY A 2 8.37 3.26 10.91
N ARG A 3 8.33 2.68 12.13
CA ARG A 3 7.23 1.84 12.63
C ARG A 3 5.90 2.58 12.78
N GLY A 4 5.90 3.91 12.86
CA GLY A 4 4.67 4.72 12.94
C GLY A 4 3.97 4.95 11.59
N ASP A 5 4.64 4.73 10.47
CA ASP A 5 4.10 5.09 9.16
C ASP A 5 3.17 4.00 8.59
N LYS A 6 1.87 4.23 8.73
CA LYS A 6 0.78 3.35 8.28
C LYS A 6 0.75 3.10 6.76
N LYS A 7 1.43 3.90 5.95
CA LYS A 7 1.50 3.69 4.49
C LYS A 7 2.56 2.65 4.12
N THR A 8 3.54 2.42 4.99
CA THR A 8 4.63 1.48 4.73
C THR A 8 4.36 0.07 5.22
N LYS A 9 5.09 -0.89 4.65
CA LYS A 9 5.09 -2.28 5.13
C LYS A 9 5.48 -2.34 6.62
N LYS A 10 6.53 -1.61 7.04
CA LYS A 10 7.00 -1.59 8.44
C LYS A 10 5.93 -1.04 9.40
N GLY A 11 5.29 0.07 9.09
CA GLY A 11 4.24 0.60 9.98
C GLY A 11 2.95 -0.21 9.96
N LYS A 12 2.60 -0.86 8.84
CA LYS A 12 1.51 -1.84 8.82
C LYS A 12 1.81 -3.09 9.64
N ILE A 13 3.08 -3.53 9.68
CA ILE A 13 3.51 -4.61 10.59
C ILE A 13 3.32 -4.19 12.04
N SER A 14 3.84 -3.01 12.41
CA SER A 14 3.75 -2.51 13.78
C SER A 14 2.32 -2.29 14.26
N LYS A 15 1.39 -1.91 13.35
CA LYS A 15 -0.03 -1.69 13.69
C LYS A 15 -0.90 -2.95 13.52
N GLY A 16 -0.34 -4.06 13.05
CA GLY A 16 -1.10 -5.29 12.81
C GLY A 16 -2.11 -5.22 11.64
N SER A 17 -2.15 -4.13 10.88
CA SER A 17 -3.15 -3.94 9.81
C SER A 17 -2.67 -4.41 8.44
N PHE A 18 -3.63 -4.62 7.53
CA PHE A 18 -3.35 -5.02 6.15
C PHE A 18 -3.62 -3.89 5.15
N GLY A 19 -3.20 -4.09 3.90
CA GLY A 19 -3.60 -3.29 2.74
C GLY A 19 -2.51 -3.32 1.67
N LYS A 20 -2.47 -2.31 0.79
CA LYS A 20 -1.65 -2.36 -0.43
C LYS A 20 -0.18 -2.79 -0.20
N SER A 21 0.49 -2.18 0.78
CA SER A 21 1.90 -2.47 1.11
C SER A 21 2.13 -3.71 1.98
N ARG A 22 1.08 -4.25 2.64
CA ARG A 22 1.10 -5.49 3.46
C ARG A 22 -0.19 -6.29 3.24
N PRO A 23 -0.29 -7.07 2.17
CA PRO A 23 -1.50 -7.84 1.86
C PRO A 23 -1.65 -9.06 2.79
N ALA A 24 -2.90 -9.48 3.05
CA ALA A 24 -3.21 -10.61 3.93
C ALA A 24 -2.99 -11.98 3.25
N LYS A 25 -3.26 -12.07 1.96
CA LYS A 25 -2.95 -13.24 1.11
C LYS A 25 -1.82 -12.85 0.17
N LYS A 26 -0.97 -13.81 -0.23
CA LYS A 26 0.03 -13.61 -1.29
C LYS A 26 -0.72 -13.34 -2.59
N VAL A 27 -0.99 -12.07 -2.88
CA VAL A 27 -1.58 -11.68 -4.15
C VAL A 27 -0.46 -11.79 -5.18
N THR A 28 -0.52 -12.79 -6.05
CA THR A 28 0.30 -12.89 -7.27
C THR A 28 -0.13 -11.81 -8.25
N LYS A 29 0.06 -10.54 -7.87
CA LYS A 29 -0.02 -9.41 -8.76
C LYS A 29 1.35 -8.75 -8.74
N ALA A 30 2.27 -9.42 -9.44
CA ALA A 30 3.35 -8.73 -10.10
C ALA A 30 2.76 -7.55 -10.89
N ALA A 31 3.51 -6.46 -10.93
CA ALA A 31 3.20 -5.16 -11.53
C ALA A 31 2.35 -4.18 -10.68
N PRO A 32 2.90 -3.00 -10.36
CA PRO A 32 2.10 -1.89 -9.86
C PRO A 32 1.16 -1.44 -10.98
N LYS A 33 -0.16 -1.64 -10.80
CA LYS A 33 -1.13 -0.88 -11.59
C LYS A 33 -0.98 0.60 -11.22
N LYS A 34 -0.12 1.29 -11.96
CA LYS A 34 -0.11 2.74 -12.12
C LYS A 34 -1.45 3.12 -12.76
N LYS A 35 -2.45 3.37 -11.92
CA LYS A 35 -3.72 4.05 -12.26
C LYS A 35 -4.07 4.88 -11.03
N ALA A 36 -4.38 6.15 -11.07
CA ALA A 36 -4.37 7.14 -12.14
C ALA A 36 -4.44 8.48 -11.41
N ALA A 37 -3.44 9.34 -11.58
CA ALA A 37 -3.55 10.75 -11.24
C ALA A 37 -3.18 11.53 -12.52
N ALA A 38 -4.03 11.37 -13.53
CA ALA A 38 -4.08 12.23 -14.69
C ALA A 38 -5.56 12.44 -15.05
N LYS A 39 -6.02 13.67 -14.78
CA LYS A 39 -7.20 14.38 -15.31
C LYS A 39 -8.61 13.90 -14.91
N LYS A 40 -9.26 14.69 -14.04
CA LYS A 40 -10.34 15.66 -14.40
C LYS A 40 -10.34 16.76 -13.33
N LYS A 41 -9.90 17.99 -13.66
CA LYS A 41 -10.69 19.16 -14.09
C LYS A 41 -11.71 19.62 -13.04
N ALA A 42 -11.36 20.68 -12.31
CA ALA A 42 -12.19 21.85 -12.04
C ALA A 42 -11.24 23.05 -12.09
#